data_AF-A0A2N6JBH9-F1
#
_entry.id   AF-A0A2N6JBH9-F1
#
_cell.length_a   1.000
_cell.length_b   1.000
_cell.length_c   1.000
_cell.angle_alpha   90.00
_cell.angle_beta   90.00
_cell.angle_gamma   90.00
#
_symmetry.space_group_name_H-M   'P 1'
#
loop_
_entity.id
_entity.type
_entity.pdbx_description
1 polymer ?
#
loop_
_entity_poly.entity_id
_entity_poly.type
_entity_poly.pdbx_seq_one_letter_code
_entity_poly.pdbx_strand_id
1 'polypeptide(L)'
;MSEKLSAERHTPDELTQELEALDLEIVRFAVICQVRLFDPGVLNQVMDNNEQICGQSHPTAFQSLRGLLYLHFDMHRQLAQTYGTADAEEIIHRVREHLRPRIGEQLGSLFNTRGAAG
;
A
#
# COMPACT_ATOMS: atom_id res chain seq x y z
N MET A 1 -32.86 18.16 -8.01
CA MET A 1 -32.03 19.22 -7.41
C MET A 1 -31.59 18.67 -6.08
N SER A 2 -30.57 17.79 -6.11
CA SER A 2 -29.20 18.09 -5.66
C SER A 2 -29.20 18.78 -4.32
N GLU A 3 -28.83 18.04 -3.27
CA GLU A 3 -28.07 18.52 -2.11
C GLU A 3 -28.19 17.48 -0.98
N LYS A 4 -27.30 16.49 -0.99
CA LYS A 4 -26.80 15.72 0.18
C LYS A 4 -25.80 14.66 -0.28
N LEU A 5 -24.77 15.06 -1.03
CA LEU A 5 -23.47 14.39 -0.81
C LEU A 5 -22.88 15.10 0.41
N SER A 6 -23.40 14.77 1.59
CA SER A 6 -22.62 14.98 2.80
C SER A 6 -21.37 14.17 2.59
N ALA A 7 -20.22 14.82 2.46
CA ALA A 7 -18.94 14.15 2.60
C ALA A 7 -19.01 13.34 3.89
N GLU A 8 -19.18 12.03 3.78
CA GLU A 8 -19.06 11.12 4.89
C GLU A 8 -17.60 11.25 5.31
N ARG A 9 -17.35 12.12 6.29
CA ARG A 9 -16.02 12.28 6.88
C ARG A 9 -15.80 11.00 7.67
N HIS A 10 -15.16 10.02 7.04
CA HIS A 10 -14.74 8.80 7.72
C HIS A 10 -13.94 9.20 8.96
N THR A 11 -14.17 8.50 10.06
CA THR A 11 -13.39 8.71 11.27
C THR A 11 -11.94 8.22 11.05
N PRO A 12 -10.98 8.69 11.86
CA PRO A 12 -9.60 8.22 11.76
C PRO A 12 -9.48 6.69 11.89
N ASP A 13 -10.35 6.07 12.71
CA ASP A 13 -10.37 4.63 12.93
C ASP A 13 -10.86 3.86 11.69
N GLU A 14 -11.96 4.32 11.07
CA GLU A 14 -12.48 3.74 9.83
C GLU A 14 -11.43 3.82 8.70
N LEU A 15 -10.77 4.96 8.54
CA LEU A 15 -9.71 5.12 7.53
C LEU A 15 -8.50 4.22 7.82
N THR A 16 -8.17 3.99 9.10
CA THR A 16 -7.11 3.06 9.51
C THR A 16 -7.48 1.63 9.11
N GLN A 17 -8.72 1.21 9.34
CA GLN A 17 -9.20 -0.12 8.95
C GLN A 17 -9.26 -0.29 7.43
N GLU A 18 -9.71 0.73 6.69
CA GLU A 18 -9.71 0.72 5.23
C GLU A 18 -8.29 0.62 4.66
N LEU A 19 -7.35 1.38 5.23
CA LEU A 19 -5.93 1.32 4.82
C LEU A 19 -5.34 -0.06 5.12
N GLU A 20 -5.64 -0.65 6.28
CA GLU A 20 -5.19 -2.00 6.62
C GLU A 20 -5.73 -3.05 5.64
N ALA A 21 -7.04 -2.99 5.33
CA ALA A 21 -7.68 -3.91 4.40
C ALA A 21 -7.07 -3.79 2.99
N LEU A 22 -6.81 -2.55 2.55
CA LEU A 22 -6.15 -2.28 1.28
C LEU A 22 -4.73 -2.85 1.22
N ASP A 23 -3.92 -2.61 2.26
CA ASP A 23 -2.54 -3.10 2.34
C ASP A 23 -2.48 -4.64 2.32
N LEU A 24 -3.41 -5.32 2.98
CA LEU A 24 -3.52 -6.78 2.92
C LEU A 24 -3.88 -7.30 1.54
N GLU A 25 -4.76 -6.59 0.82
CA GLU A 25 -5.14 -6.96 -0.54
C GLU A 25 -3.97 -6.73 -1.52
N ILE A 26 -3.19 -5.65 -1.34
CA ILE A 26 -1.93 -5.41 -2.06
C ILE A 26 -0.97 -6.57 -1.83
N VAL A 27 -0.79 -7.00 -0.58
CA VAL A 27 0.07 -8.13 -0.23
C VAL A 27 -0.40 -9.40 -0.92
N ARG A 28 -1.70 -9.69 -0.88
CA ARG A 28 -2.28 -10.88 -1.53
C ARG A 28 -1.97 -10.89 -3.03
N PHE A 29 -2.19 -9.79 -3.73
CA PHE A 29 -1.90 -9.72 -5.17
C PHE A 29 -0.40 -9.75 -5.48
N ALA A 30 0.45 -9.14 -4.64
CA ALA A 30 1.89 -9.22 -4.78
C ALA A 30 2.39 -10.68 -4.63
N VAL A 31 1.83 -11.45 -3.68
CA VAL A 31 2.11 -12.88 -3.53
C VAL A 31 1.66 -13.69 -4.75
N ILE A 32 0.43 -13.45 -5.25
CA ILE A 32 -0.09 -14.12 -6.46
C ILE A 32 0.83 -13.87 -7.68
N CYS A 33 1.28 -12.64 -7.86
CA CYS A 33 2.18 -12.26 -8.96
C CYS A 33 3.64 -12.65 -8.71
N GLN A 34 3.98 -13.13 -7.50
CA GLN A 34 5.35 -13.37 -7.03
C GLN A 34 6.25 -12.13 -7.15
N VAL A 35 5.71 -10.96 -6.81
CA VAL A 35 6.41 -9.67 -6.87
C VAL A 35 6.95 -9.31 -5.49
N ARG A 36 8.27 -9.12 -5.39
CA ARG A 36 8.93 -8.64 -4.15
C ARG A 36 8.81 -7.12 -4.04
N LEU A 37 7.62 -6.64 -3.68
CA LEU A 37 7.25 -5.22 -3.71
C LEU A 37 8.23 -4.28 -2.96
N PHE A 38 8.86 -4.77 -1.89
CA PHE A 38 9.77 -3.99 -1.06
C PHE A 38 11.23 -4.03 -1.53
N ASP A 39 11.54 -4.80 -2.57
CA ASP A 39 12.85 -4.72 -3.21
C ASP A 39 13.01 -3.35 -3.90
N PRO A 40 14.23 -2.79 -3.90
CA PRO A 40 14.49 -1.47 -4.47
C PRO A 40 14.10 -1.41 -5.95
N GLY A 41 13.27 -0.43 -6.30
CA GLY A 41 12.83 -0.17 -7.67
C GLY A 41 11.68 -1.06 -8.17
N VAL A 42 11.27 -2.10 -7.43
CA VAL A 42 10.15 -2.97 -7.86
C VAL A 42 8.83 -2.22 -7.86
N LEU A 43 8.55 -1.43 -6.82
CA LEU A 43 7.36 -0.58 -6.77
C LEU A 43 7.21 0.32 -8.01
N ASN A 44 8.30 0.99 -8.43
CA ASN A 44 8.28 1.83 -9.63
C ASN A 44 7.98 1.00 -10.87
N GLN A 45 8.59 -0.17 -11.01
CA GLN A 45 8.31 -1.08 -12.13
C GLN A 45 6.84 -1.55 -12.16
N VAL A 46 6.22 -1.79 -11.00
CA VAL A 46 4.77 -2.06 -10.94
C VAL A 46 3.98 -0.85 -11.45
N MET A 47 4.34 0.37 -11.00
CA MET A 47 3.66 1.61 -11.42
C MET A 47 3.81 1.89 -12.92
N ASP A 48 4.98 1.59 -13.51
CA ASP A 48 5.28 1.65 -14.94
C ASP A 48 4.66 0.51 -15.77
N ASN A 49 3.81 -0.32 -15.15
CA ASN A 49 3.13 -1.43 -15.79
C ASN A 49 4.07 -2.50 -16.37
N ASN A 50 5.25 -2.70 -15.76
CA ASN A 50 6.22 -3.69 -16.19
C ASN A 50 5.89 -5.10 -15.65
N GLU A 51 5.05 -5.84 -16.37
CA GLU A 51 4.65 -7.22 -16.01
C GLU A 51 5.80 -8.24 -15.99
N GLN A 52 6.98 -7.89 -16.55
CA GLN A 52 8.14 -8.79 -16.60
C GLN A 52 8.76 -9.08 -15.22
N ILE A 53 8.40 -8.30 -14.20
CA ILE A 53 8.88 -8.51 -12.83
C ILE A 53 8.12 -9.62 -12.09
N CYS A 54 7.02 -10.11 -12.66
CA CYS A 54 6.24 -11.18 -12.08
C CYS A 54 6.98 -12.52 -12.24
N GLY A 55 7.07 -13.30 -11.17
CA GLY A 55 7.63 -14.66 -11.23
C GLY A 55 6.76 -15.62 -12.05
N GLN A 56 5.45 -15.35 -12.14
CA GLN A 56 4.52 -16.03 -13.03
C GLN A 56 3.55 -15.04 -13.70
N SER A 57 3.25 -15.28 -14.98
CA SER A 57 2.34 -14.42 -15.74
C SER A 57 0.90 -14.49 -15.22
N HIS A 58 0.46 -13.40 -14.61
CA HIS A 58 -0.93 -13.16 -14.19
C HIS A 58 -1.34 -11.72 -14.53
N PRO A 59 -1.62 -11.41 -15.82
CA PRO A 59 -1.83 -10.04 -16.27
C PRO A 59 -2.95 -9.33 -15.50
N THR A 60 -4.09 -10.02 -15.29
CA THR A 60 -5.21 -9.45 -14.52
C THR A 60 -4.83 -9.17 -13.06
N ALA A 61 -4.09 -10.09 -12.41
CA ALA A 61 -3.69 -9.92 -11.02
C ALA A 61 -2.68 -8.78 -10.87
N PHE A 62 -1.78 -8.61 -11.84
CA PHE A 62 -0.82 -7.52 -11.86
C PHE A 62 -1.50 -6.16 -12.06
N GLN A 63 -2.49 -6.08 -12.96
CA GLN A 63 -3.30 -4.86 -13.11
C GLN A 63 -4.05 -4.51 -11.81
N SER A 64 -4.61 -5.51 -11.13
CA SER A 64 -5.23 -5.30 -9.81
C SER A 64 -4.22 -4.81 -8.78
N LEU A 65 -3.04 -5.42 -8.68
CA LEU A 65 -1.96 -4.98 -7.79
C LEU A 65 -1.62 -3.50 -8.03
N ARG A 66 -1.42 -3.13 -9.29
CA ARG A 66 -1.09 -1.76 -9.69
C ARG A 66 -2.22 -0.79 -9.33
N GLY A 67 -3.48 -1.16 -9.58
CA GLY A 67 -4.65 -0.35 -9.23
C GLY A 67 -4.77 -0.12 -7.72
N LEU A 68 -4.56 -1.15 -6.91
CA LEU A 68 -4.59 -1.03 -5.44
C LEU A 68 -3.46 -0.15 -4.91
N LEU A 69 -2.27 -0.20 -5.52
CA LEU A 69 -1.17 0.70 -5.16
C LEU A 69 -1.48 2.17 -5.48
N TYR A 70 -2.15 2.47 -6.60
CA TYR A 70 -2.65 3.83 -6.85
C TYR A 70 -3.65 4.27 -5.77
N LEU A 71 -4.58 3.38 -5.40
CA LEU A 71 -5.54 3.67 -4.33
C LEU A 71 -4.84 3.92 -2.98
N HIS A 72 -3.78 3.17 -2.67
CA HIS A 72 -3.00 3.34 -1.44
C HIS A 72 -2.35 4.73 -1.38
N PHE A 73 -1.71 5.17 -2.48
CA PHE A 73 -1.13 6.52 -2.54
C PHE A 73 -2.18 7.62 -2.47
N ASP A 74 -3.35 7.41 -3.06
CA ASP A 74 -4.45 8.36 -2.99
C ASP A 74 -5.00 8.46 -1.56
N MET A 75 -5.20 7.33 -0.86
CA MET A 75 -5.59 7.32 0.56
C MET A 75 -4.57 8.03 1.45
N HIS A 76 -3.26 7.81 1.24
CA HIS A 76 -2.21 8.55 1.96
C HIS A 76 -2.33 10.07 1.75
N ARG A 77 -2.58 10.49 0.50
CA ARG A 77 -2.78 11.89 0.17
C ARG A 77 -4.04 12.45 0.86
N GLN A 78 -5.15 11.70 0.86
CA GLN A 78 -6.39 12.10 1.53
C GLN A 78 -6.22 12.22 3.05
N LEU A 79 -5.51 11.28 3.69
CA LEU A 79 -5.17 11.34 5.11
C LEU A 79 -4.38 12.61 5.43
N ALA A 80 -3.34 12.90 4.65
CA ALA A 80 -2.52 14.10 4.85
C ALA A 80 -3.31 15.40 4.64
N GLN A 81 -4.25 15.44 3.68
CA GLN A 81 -5.11 16.59 3.46
C GLN A 81 -6.15 16.80 4.57
N THR A 82 -6.61 15.71 5.19
CA THR A 82 -7.68 15.73 6.19
C THR A 82 -7.16 16.00 7.59
N TYR A 83 -6.04 15.37 7.97
CA TYR A 83 -5.50 15.39 9.33
C TYR A 83 -4.17 16.14 9.44
N GLY A 84 -3.54 16.47 8.32
CA GLY A 84 -2.17 16.98 8.29
C GLY A 84 -1.14 15.85 8.14
N THR A 85 0.05 16.21 7.67
CA THR A 85 1.11 15.25 7.32
C THR A 85 1.56 14.41 8.52
N ALA A 86 1.79 15.03 9.68
CA ALA A 86 2.31 14.34 10.86
C ALA A 86 1.32 13.28 11.39
N ASP A 87 0.05 13.63 11.54
CA ASP A 87 -0.98 12.69 12.00
C ASP A 87 -1.22 11.57 10.98
N ALA A 88 -1.20 11.89 9.68
CA ALA A 88 -1.30 10.88 8.63
C ALA A 88 -0.13 9.89 8.67
N GLU A 89 1.10 10.37 8.83
CA GLU A 89 2.29 9.52 8.96
C GLU A 89 2.18 8.60 10.18
N GLU A 90 1.65 9.07 11.31
CA GLU A 90 1.44 8.24 12.49
C GLU A 90 0.37 7.16 12.27
N ILE A 91 -0.75 7.48 11.61
CA ILE A 91 -1.77 6.50 11.23
C ILE A 91 -1.16 5.40 10.34
N ILE A 92 -0.44 5.81 9.29
CA ILE A 92 0.22 4.88 8.35
C ILE A 92 1.25 4.02 9.09
N HIS A 93 2.03 4.61 10.00
CA HIS A 93 3.01 3.88 10.79
C HIS A 93 2.36 2.81 11.66
N ARG A 94 1.23 3.12 12.32
CA ARG A 94 0.48 2.15 13.14
C ARG A 94 -0.05 0.97 12.31
N VAL A 95 -0.62 1.23 11.13
CA VAL A 95 -1.08 0.16 10.22
C VAL A 95 0.09 -0.73 9.81
N ARG A 96 1.22 -0.13 9.41
CA ARG A 96 2.42 -0.88 9.03
C ARG A 96 2.96 -1.76 10.16
N GLU A 97 3.07 -1.22 11.37
CA GLU A 97 3.52 -1.99 12.54
C GLU A 97 2.56 -3.14 12.87
N HIS A 98 1.24 -2.92 12.73
CA HIS A 98 0.24 -3.96 12.93
C HIS A 98 0.34 -5.08 11.88
N LEU A 99 0.59 -4.73 10.62
CA LEU A 99 0.69 -5.69 9.52
C LEU A 99 2.05 -6.39 9.41
N ARG A 100 3.12 -5.77 9.94
CA ARG A 100 4.49 -6.32 9.90
C ARG A 100 4.59 -7.80 10.29
N PRO A 101 4.04 -8.29 11.42
CA PRO A 101 4.12 -9.70 11.78
C PRO A 101 3.31 -10.62 10.84
N ARG A 102 2.31 -10.11 10.13
CA ARG A 102 1.45 -10.87 9.20
C ARG A 102 2.11 -11.03 7.84
N ILE A 103 2.81 -9.99 7.38
CA ILE A 103 3.49 -9.95 6.07
C ILE A 103 4.89 -10.58 6.16
N GLY A 104 5.60 -10.37 7.27
CA GLY A 104 6.98 -10.83 7.44
C GLY A 104 7.91 -10.29 6.36
N GLU A 105 8.77 -11.16 5.82
CA GLU A 105 9.72 -10.81 4.73
C GLU A 105 9.25 -11.30 3.34
N GLN A 106 7.99 -11.72 3.21
CA GLN A 106 7.48 -12.40 2.00
C GLN A 106 7.56 -11.56 0.72
N LEU A 107 7.52 -10.24 0.85
CA LEU A 107 7.57 -9.30 -0.28
C LEU A 107 8.92 -8.59 -0.39
N GLY A 108 9.97 -9.14 0.22
CA GLY A 108 11.24 -8.47 0.45
C GLY A 108 11.31 -7.87 1.86
N SER A 109 12.48 -7.37 2.24
CA SER A 109 12.67 -6.80 3.57
C SER A 109 12.07 -5.39 3.62
N LEU A 110 10.87 -5.25 4.21
CA LEU A 110 10.17 -3.98 4.49
C LEU A 110 11.07 -2.90 5.13
N PHE A 111 12.13 -3.34 5.81
CA PHE A 111 13.03 -2.52 6.60
C PHE A 111 14.49 -2.88 6.34
N ASN A 112 14.88 -3.08 5.08
CA ASN A 112 16.29 -2.91 4.73
C ASN A 112 16.64 -1.41 4.81
N THR A 113 16.63 -0.87 6.03
CA THR A 113 17.44 0.28 6.37
C THR A 113 18.87 -0.17 6.15
N ARG A 114 19.37 0.10 4.95
CA ARG A 114 20.79 0.05 4.67
C ARG A 114 21.42 1.26 5.36
N GLY A 115 21.39 1.25 6.69
CA GLY A 115 22.36 1.92 7.53
C GLY A 115 23.64 1.10 7.45
N ALA A 116 24.62 1.66 6.75
CA ALA A 116 26.04 1.58 7.06
C ALA A 116 26.43 0.70 8.26
N ALA A 117 27.12 -0.42 7.99
CA ALA A 117 28.14 -0.96 8.89
C ALA A 117 29.08 -1.91 8.11
N GLY A 118 30.32 -1.45 7.92
CA GLY A 118 31.52 -2.29 7.72
C GLY A 118 31.75 -2.84 6.33
#